data_AF-A0A6I2WG59-F1
#
_entry.id   AF-A0A6I2WG59-F1
#
_cell.length_a   1.000
_cell.length_b   1.000
_cell.length_c   1.000
_cell.angle_alpha   90.00
_cell.angle_beta   90.00
_cell.angle_gamma   90.00
#
_symmetry.space_group_name_H-M   'P 1'
#
loop_
_entity.id
_entity.type
_entity.pdbx_description
1 polymer ?
#
loop_
_entity_poly.entity_id
_entity_poly.type
_entity_poly.pdbx_seq_one_letter_code
_entity_poly.pdbx_strand_id
1 'polypeptide(L)' 'MGGYLLFAIGLINLRYQWGEPGIVQRSAAIFIPGALILLATFIAPLKLVLMRKEVQYLLAFAGLAIVAYAVTN' A
#
# COMPACT_ATOMS: atom_id res chain seq x y z
N MET A 1 2.04 -9.38 -6.16
CA MET A 1 0.64 -8.91 -6.32
C MET A 1 0.18 -7.91 -5.24
N GLY A 2 0.81 -7.83 -4.06
CA GLY A 2 0.32 -6.97 -2.95
C GLY A 2 0.32 -5.44 -3.16
N GLY A 3 1.19 -4.88 -4.01
CA GLY A 3 1.24 -3.43 -4.24
C GLY A 3 -0.05 -2.85 -4.83
N TYR A 4 -0.68 -3.57 -5.77
CA TYR A 4 -1.97 -3.18 -6.34
C TYR A 4 -3.08 -3.14 -5.28
N LEU A 5 -3.10 -4.12 -4.37
CA LEU A 5 -4.09 -4.19 -3.31
C LEU A 5 -4.00 -2.98 -2.37
N LEU A 6 -2.80 -2.62 -1.91
CA LEU A 6 -2.60 -1.44 -1.05
C LEU A 6 -3.01 -0.16 -1.78
N PHE A 7 -2.61 -0.02 -3.04
CA PHE A 7 -3.01 1.13 -3.85
C PHE A 7 -4.53 1.26 -3.95
N ALA A 8 -5.22 0.16 -4.27
CA ALA A 8 -6.67 0.11 -4.37
C ALA A 8 -7.36 0.41 -3.02
N ILE A 9 -6.93 -0.23 -1.93
CA ILE A 9 -7.52 -0.03 -0.59
C ILE A 9 -7.41 1.43 -0.17
N GLY A 10 -6.24 2.07 -0.33
CA GLY A 10 -6.07 3.46 0.09
C GLY A 10 -6.95 4.43 -0.72
N LEU A 11 -7.10 4.22 -2.04
CA LEU A 11 -7.99 5.05 -2.86
C LEU A 11 -9.48 4.80 -2.55
N ILE A 12 -9.87 3.55 -2.31
CA ILE A 12 -11.21 3.17 -1.88
C ILE A 12 -11.52 3.85 -0.54
N ASN A 13 -10.62 3.75 0.44
CA ASN A 13 -10.78 4.36 1.75
C ASN A 13 -10.98 5.88 1.64
N LEU A 14 -10.15 6.55 0.84
CA LEU A 14 -10.24 7.98 0.58
C LEU A 14 -11.62 8.36 0.03
N ARG A 15 -12.13 7.60 -0.94
CA ARG A 15 -13.42 7.88 -1.57
C ARG A 15 -14.60 7.65 -0.62
N TYR A 16 -14.56 6.56 0.16
CA TYR A 16 -15.70 6.18 1.01
C TYR A 16 -15.79 6.99 2.30
N GLN A 17 -14.66 7.44 2.86
CA GLN A 17 -14.60 8.22 4.09
C GLN A 17 -14.36 9.71 3.80
N TRP A 18 -14.72 10.19 2.62
CA TRP A 18 -14.50 11.59 2.24
C TRP A 18 -15.25 12.54 3.18
N GLY A 19 -14.53 13.54 3.72
CA GLY A 19 -15.06 14.48 4.72
C GLY A 19 -14.73 14.11 6.16
N GLU A 20 -14.26 12.89 6.44
CA GLU A 20 -13.75 12.52 7.76
C GLU A 20 -12.44 13.25 8.07
N PRO A 21 -12.28 13.83 9.28
CA PRO A 21 -11.02 14.46 9.69
C PRO A 21 -9.85 13.48 9.57
N GLY A 22 -8.80 13.90 8.88
CA GLY A 22 -7.57 13.12 8.76
C GLY A 22 -7.58 12.00 7.71
N ILE A 23 -8.71 11.80 6.99
CA ILE A 23 -8.85 10.71 6.03
C ILE A 23 -7.81 10.74 4.91
N VAL A 24 -7.45 11.94 4.45
CA VAL A 24 -6.47 12.13 3.38
C VAL A 24 -5.12 11.56 3.80
N GLN A 25 -4.67 11.86 5.04
CA GLN A 25 -3.40 11.35 5.56
C GLN A 25 -3.43 9.84 5.76
N ARG A 26 -4.48 9.29 6.37
CA ARG A 26 -4.61 7.84 6.61
C ARG A 26 -4.68 7.05 5.30
N SER A 27 -5.44 7.55 4.34
CA SER A 27 -5.56 6.93 3.02
C SER A 27 -4.25 7.02 2.24
N ALA A 28 -3.55 8.16 2.29
CA ALA A 28 -2.24 8.34 1.68
C ALA A 28 -1.17 7.41 2.29
N ALA A 29 -1.22 7.17 3.60
CA ALA A 29 -0.35 6.19 4.25
C ALA A 29 -0.51 4.77 3.68
N ILE A 30 -1.67 4.44 3.07
CA ILE A 30 -1.90 3.17 2.40
C ILE A 30 -1.58 3.25 0.90
N PHE A 31 -2.16 4.18 0.15
CA PHE A 31 -2.04 4.17 -1.32
C PHE A 31 -0.65 4.59 -1.80
N ILE A 32 0.10 5.43 -1.07
CA ILE A 32 1.44 5.86 -1.50
C ILE A 32 2.41 4.67 -1.51
N PRO A 33 2.58 3.87 -0.43
CA PRO A 33 3.38 2.65 -0.49
C PRO A 33 2.91 1.67 -1.57
N GLY A 34 1.59 1.51 -1.74
CA GLY A 34 1.02 0.69 -2.81
C GLY A 34 1.44 1.15 -4.21
N ALA A 35 1.37 2.47 -4.47
CA ALA A 35 1.80 3.07 -5.73
C ALA A 35 3.31 2.88 -5.96
N LEU A 36 4.13 3.07 -4.94
CA LEU A 36 5.59 2.86 -5.04
C LEU A 36 5.93 1.41 -5.41
N ILE A 37 5.30 0.43 -4.75
CA ILE A 37 5.50 -0.99 -5.06
C ILE A 37 5.01 -1.30 -6.48
N LEU A 38 3.88 -0.74 -6.89
CA LEU A 38 3.33 -0.93 -8.24
C LEU A 38 4.28 -0.35 -9.30
N LEU A 39 4.73 0.89 -9.13
CA LEU A 39 5.67 1.55 -10.03
C LEU A 39 7.00 0.80 -10.12
N ALA A 40 7.49 0.27 -9.00
CA ALA A 40 8.72 -0.52 -8.96
C ALA A 40 8.62 -1.81 -9.80
N THR A 41 7.42 -2.33 -10.10
CA THR A 41 7.27 -3.51 -10.96
C THR A 41 7.64 -3.26 -12.43
N PHE A 42 7.64 -2.00 -12.86
CA PHE A 42 8.03 -1.58 -14.21
C PHE A 42 9.53 -1.35 -14.36
N ILE A 43 10.29 -1.38 -13.26
CA ILE A 43 11.74 -1.18 -13.26
C ILE A 43 12.40 -2.55 -13.11
N ALA A 44 13.04 -3.04 -14.17
CA ALA A 44 13.63 -4.39 -14.25
C ALA A 44 14.46 -4.81 -13.00
N PRO A 45 15.44 -4.03 -12.51
CA PRO A 45 16.21 -4.42 -11.32
C PRO A 45 15.36 -4.49 -10.06
N LEU A 46 14.38 -3.58 -9.88
CA LEU A 46 13.50 -3.60 -8.71
C LEU A 46 12.52 -4.77 -8.76
N LYS A 47 12.04 -5.13 -9.96
CA LYS A 47 11.18 -6.29 -10.16
C LYS A 47 11.86 -7.58 -9.70
N LEU A 48 13.17 -7.75 -9.95
CA LEU A 48 13.93 -8.91 -9.47
C LEU A 48 13.99 -8.96 -7.94
N VAL A 49 14.11 -7.81 -7.28
CA VAL A 49 14.06 -7.72 -5.80
C VAL A 49 12.67 -8.08 -5.28
N LEU A 50 11.61 -7.54 -5.88
CA LEU A 50 10.21 -7.79 -5.50
C LEU A 50 9.77 -9.25 -5.69
N MET A 51 10.47 -10.02 -6.53
CA MET A 51 10.20 -11.44 -6.76
C MET A 51 10.82 -12.36 -5.70
N ARG A 52 11.70 -11.85 -4.83
CA ARG A 52 12.27 -12.62 -3.71
C ARG A 52 11.19 -12.94 -2.68
N LYS A 53 11.15 -14.19 -2.19
CA LYS A 53 10.10 -14.64 -1.24
C LYS A 53 10.14 -13.86 0.06
N GLU A 54 11.34 -13.55 0.55
CA GLU A 54 11.59 -12.78 1.77
C GLU A 54 10.99 -11.37 1.64
N VAL A 55 11.18 -10.74 0.48
CA VAL A 55 10.63 -9.42 0.18
C VAL A 55 9.11 -9.48 0.08
N GLN A 56 8.55 -10.54 -0.50
CA GLN A 56 7.10 -10.71 -0.58
C GLN A 56 6.46 -10.88 0.80
N TYR A 57 7.05 -11.68 1.69
CA TYR A 57 6.57 -11.83 3.06
C TYR A 57 6.67 -10.53 3.85
N LEU A 58 7.80 -9.82 3.72
CA LEU A 58 8.00 -8.52 4.38
C LEU A 58 6.95 -7.51 3.90
N LEU A 59 6.74 -7.40 2.59
CA LEU A 59 5.75 -6.48 2.02
C LEU A 59 4.31 -6.86 2.39
N ALA A 60 3.99 -8.15 2.50
CA ALA A 60 2.68 -8.61 2.96
C ALA A 60 2.43 -8.22 4.42
N PHE A 61 3.40 -8.48 5.29
CA PHE A 61 3.31 -8.13 6.72
C PHE A 61 3.25 -6.62 6.93
N ALA A 62 4.14 -5.86 6.27
CA ALA A 62 4.14 -4.41 6.31
C ALA A 62 2.82 -3.83 5.76
N GLY A 63 2.31 -4.38 4.65
CA GLY A 63 1.05 -3.96 4.07
C GLY A 63 -0.13 -4.15 5.02
N LEU A 64 -0.21 -5.31 5.69
CA LEU A 64 -1.22 -5.56 6.72
C LEU A 64 -1.10 -4.60 7.90
N ALA A 65 0.12 -4.35 8.39
CA ALA A 65 0.36 -3.43 9.49
C ALA A 65 -0.05 -1.99 9.15
N ILE A 66 0.27 -1.52 7.94
CA ILE A 66 -0.12 -0.18 7.45
C ILE A 66 -1.65 -0.05 7.38
N VAL A 67 -2.34 -1.06 6.83
CA VAL A 67 -3.80 -1.06 6.74
C VAL A 67 -4.42 -1.06 8.14
N ALA A 68 -3.93 -1.91 9.05
CA ALA A 68 -4.41 -1.97 10.42
C ALA A 68 -4.25 -0.61 11.11
N TYR A 69 -3.06 0.01 11.03
CA TYR A 69 -2.79 1.33 11.58
C TYR A 69 -3.73 2.40 11.03
N ALA A 70 -3.93 2.43 9.71
CA ALA A 70 -4.73 3.45 9.04
C ALA A 70 -6.24 3.32 9.32
N VAL A 71 -6.70 2.11 9.69
CA VAL A 71 -8.11 1.87 10.07
C VAL A 71 -8.36 2.15 11.55
N THR A 72 -7.37 1.94 12.44
CA THR A 72 -7.55 2.13 13.89
C THR A 72 -7.29 3.54 14.40
N ASN A 73 -6.56 4.36 13.64
CA ASN A 73 -6.22 5.73 13.99
C ASN A 73 -7.01 6.72 13.16
#